data_AF-A0A7W8D5P2-F1
#
_entry.id   AF-A0A7W8D5P2-F1
#
_cell.length_a   1.000
_cell.length_b   1.000
_cell.length_c   1.000
_cell.angle_alpha   90.00
_cell.angle_beta   90.00
_cell.angle_gamma   90.00
#
_symmetry.space_group_name_H-M   'P 1'
#
loop_
_entity.id
_entity.type
_entity.pdbx_description
1 polymer ?
#
loop_
_entity_poly.entity_id
_entity_poly.type
_entity_poly.pdbx_seq_one_letter_code
_entity_poly.pdbx_strand_id
1 'polypeptide(L)'
;MITRRDTFVAALAAGGTAVAFVLPWQRLGSLVSGSRQAATGLGTGFDAMLGALDGTAEVGQAWLSSQEQAWTASTLAQALDTRIGPLAGETAQVETRIAAAIAADFADAALCQIEGWQLSRTECELAGLRWLALGDAPATVIDEEPAPKTPTDADAPAIAQITAWGPQSTEQDMPFNLQPDGHSGLWFQAQGVPSWAVVRIDGVAAPTQVQESGFTSGLFGEQQTRILARPGRYPIELYDPMREVAQPIGELVVRERAERVQRADGSRSEVFCAVTGWGPTSTRAGIAANPLPDGSLGLWFQLACAPRRVQLRFGDDRLRATRGDTAVTARVPLALIESPRVVPLFLRDVETGEELAVGDFHILDPATP
;
A
#
# COMPACT_ATOMS: atom_id res chain seq x y z
N MET A 1 -22.84 43.29 6.14
CA MET A 1 -21.63 42.91 6.90
C MET A 1 -20.66 42.29 5.93
N ILE A 2 -19.58 43.03 5.66
CA ILE A 2 -18.38 42.57 4.99
C ILE A 2 -17.46 42.08 6.11
N THR A 3 -16.93 40.87 6.02
CA THR A 3 -15.75 40.48 6.79
C THR A 3 -14.66 40.03 5.83
N ARG A 4 -13.62 40.87 5.77
CA ARG A 4 -12.35 40.68 5.08
C ARG A 4 -11.75 39.31 5.37
N ARG A 5 -11.62 38.49 4.34
CA ARG A 5 -10.47 37.60 4.15
C ARG A 5 -10.27 37.34 2.64
N ASP A 6 -10.09 38.43 1.91
CA ASP A 6 -9.57 38.39 0.55
C ASP A 6 -8.04 38.28 0.56
N THR A 7 -7.54 37.65 -0.50
CA THR A 7 -6.25 37.90 -1.17
C THR A 7 -4.97 37.58 -0.40
N PHE A 8 -4.44 36.37 -0.60
CA PHE A 8 -3.10 36.10 -1.16
C PHE A 8 -2.86 34.58 -1.15
N VAL A 9 -3.16 33.89 -2.26
CA VAL A 9 -2.34 32.86 -2.96
C VAL A 9 -3.14 32.53 -4.24
N ALA A 10 -3.02 33.41 -5.24
CA ALA A 10 -3.56 33.21 -6.59
C ALA A 10 -2.43 32.82 -7.57
N ALA A 11 -1.45 32.02 -7.12
CA ALA A 11 -0.29 31.65 -7.95
C ALA A 11 0.19 30.19 -7.80
N LEU A 12 -0.53 29.31 -7.09
CA LEU A 12 -0.10 27.91 -6.88
C LEU A 12 -1.21 26.85 -7.06
N ALA A 13 -2.39 27.23 -7.56
CA ALA A 13 -3.53 26.31 -7.71
C ALA A 13 -3.72 25.75 -9.13
N ALA A 14 -2.69 25.78 -9.98
CA ALA A 14 -2.78 25.35 -11.39
C ALA A 14 -2.09 24.00 -11.69
N GLY A 15 -1.79 23.14 -10.70
CA GLY A 15 -0.94 21.96 -10.94
C GLY A 15 -1.34 20.63 -10.31
N GLY A 16 -2.47 20.53 -9.59
CA GLY A 16 -2.67 19.40 -8.67
C GLY A 16 -3.70 18.33 -9.05
N THR A 17 -4.77 18.66 -9.77
CA THR A 17 -5.98 17.82 -9.76
C THR A 17 -6.44 17.29 -11.11
N ALA A 18 -5.80 17.66 -12.23
CA ALA A 18 -6.21 17.22 -13.57
C ALA A 18 -5.39 16.03 -14.14
N VAL A 19 -4.40 15.51 -13.40
CA VAL A 19 -3.45 14.50 -13.95
C VAL A 19 -4.01 13.07 -13.93
N ALA A 20 -5.14 12.82 -13.26
CA ALA A 20 -5.67 11.46 -13.09
C ALA A 20 -6.28 10.85 -14.37
N PHE A 21 -6.71 11.66 -15.35
CA PHE A 21 -7.41 11.14 -16.54
C PHE A 21 -6.51 10.80 -17.73
N VAL A 22 -5.31 11.39 -17.84
CA VAL A 22 -4.46 11.26 -19.03
C VAL A 22 -3.41 10.14 -18.92
N LEU A 23 -3.11 9.68 -17.70
CA LEU A 23 -2.05 8.69 -17.47
C LEU A 23 -2.31 7.24 -17.93
N PRO A 24 -3.55 6.75 -18.23
CA PRO A 24 -3.70 5.39 -18.75
C PRO A 24 -3.68 5.27 -20.30
N TRP A 25 -3.52 6.36 -21.07
CA TRP A 25 -3.88 6.36 -22.49
C TRP A 25 -2.84 5.70 -23.43
N GLN A 26 -1.56 5.68 -23.07
CA GLN A 26 -0.50 5.20 -23.97
C GLN A 26 -0.46 3.67 -24.19
N ARG A 27 -1.43 2.90 -23.69
CA ARG A 27 -1.40 1.42 -23.65
C ARG A 27 -2.35 0.66 -24.59
N LEU A 28 -3.04 1.33 -25.52
CA LEU A 28 -4.11 0.67 -26.30
C LEU A 28 -3.74 0.33 -27.75
N GLY A 29 -2.52 0.65 -28.18
CA GLY A 29 -2.13 0.56 -29.59
C GLY A 29 -1.94 -0.86 -30.15
N SER A 30 -1.75 -1.90 -29.33
CA SER A 30 -1.24 -3.19 -29.83
C SER A 30 -2.02 -4.46 -29.45
N LEU A 31 -3.12 -4.40 -28.68
CA LEU A 31 -3.79 -5.61 -28.15
C LEU A 31 -5.26 -5.81 -28.54
N VAL A 32 -5.78 -5.08 -29.54
CA VAL A 32 -7.22 -5.11 -29.87
C VAL A 32 -7.52 -6.01 -31.06
N SER A 33 -7.63 -7.32 -30.81
CA SER A 33 -8.23 -8.28 -31.74
C SER A 33 -9.42 -8.99 -31.08
N GLY A 34 -10.54 -8.27 -30.89
CA GLY A 34 -11.79 -8.90 -30.44
C GLY A 34 -12.84 -8.01 -29.78
N SER A 35 -12.61 -6.71 -29.60
CA SER A 35 -13.60 -5.82 -28.97
C SER A 35 -14.84 -5.64 -29.85
N ARG A 36 -16.02 -5.47 -29.22
CA ARG A 36 -17.14 -4.78 -29.87
C ARG A 36 -16.63 -3.38 -30.22
N GLN A 37 -16.26 -3.18 -31.47
CA GLN A 37 -15.87 -1.87 -31.96
C GLN A 37 -17.02 -0.91 -31.72
N ALA A 38 -16.76 0.18 -30.99
CA ALA A 38 -17.68 1.30 -30.98
C ALA A 38 -17.91 1.67 -32.44
N ALA A 39 -19.14 1.62 -32.94
CA ALA A 39 -19.40 1.96 -34.34
C ALA A 39 -19.49 3.49 -34.50
N THR A 40 -18.51 4.24 -33.97
CA THR A 40 -18.52 5.70 -34.08
C THR A 40 -18.27 6.17 -35.51
N GLY A 41 -17.61 5.32 -36.32
CA GLY A 41 -17.18 5.66 -37.67
C GLY A 41 -15.92 6.51 -37.71
N LEU A 42 -15.25 6.75 -36.58
CA LEU A 42 -14.04 7.57 -36.46
C LEU A 42 -12.73 6.76 -36.65
N GLY A 43 -12.83 5.44 -36.77
CA GLY A 43 -11.70 4.55 -37.00
C GLY A 43 -11.32 3.75 -35.76
N THR A 44 -10.73 2.59 -35.98
CA THR A 44 -10.48 1.58 -34.94
C THR A 44 -9.58 2.08 -33.80
N GLY A 45 -8.63 2.96 -34.10
CA GLY A 45 -7.76 3.56 -33.08
C GLY A 45 -8.53 4.45 -32.10
N PHE A 46 -9.46 5.27 -32.61
CA PHE A 46 -10.29 6.13 -31.78
C PHE A 46 -11.33 5.34 -31.00
N ASP A 47 -11.93 4.32 -31.62
CA ASP A 47 -12.90 3.44 -30.95
C ASP A 47 -12.25 2.66 -29.79
N ALA A 48 -11.00 2.21 -29.97
CA ALA A 48 -10.22 1.59 -28.90
C ALA A 48 -9.92 2.58 -27.75
N MET A 49 -9.57 3.82 -28.07
CA MET A 49 -9.35 4.87 -27.09
C MET A 49 -10.62 5.16 -26.27
N LEU A 50 -11.79 5.30 -26.92
CA LEU A 50 -13.06 5.46 -26.21
C LEU A 50 -13.39 4.28 -25.30
N GLY A 51 -13.09 3.06 -25.74
CA GLY A 51 -13.29 1.85 -24.94
C GLY A 51 -12.47 1.83 -23.65
N ALA A 52 -11.31 2.48 -23.63
CA ALA A 52 -10.44 2.53 -22.46
C ALA A 52 -10.76 3.63 -21.46
N LEU A 53 -11.71 4.52 -21.78
CA LEU A 53 -12.27 5.47 -20.81
C LEU A 53 -13.23 4.75 -19.86
N ASP A 54 -12.87 3.57 -19.38
CA ASP A 54 -13.73 2.77 -18.52
C ASP A 54 -13.97 3.46 -17.17
N GLY A 55 -15.16 3.26 -16.60
CA GLY A 55 -15.59 3.99 -15.41
C GLY A 55 -16.02 5.45 -15.64
N THR A 56 -15.97 5.97 -16.88
CA THR A 56 -16.48 7.34 -17.19
C THR A 56 -17.94 7.38 -17.62
N ALA A 57 -18.64 6.24 -17.59
CA ALA A 57 -20.03 6.11 -18.03
C ALA A 57 -20.97 7.06 -17.28
N GLU A 58 -20.88 7.08 -15.94
CA GLU A 58 -21.69 7.97 -15.08
C GLU A 58 -21.41 9.44 -15.36
N VAL A 59 -20.13 9.81 -15.54
CA VAL A 59 -19.73 11.18 -15.91
C VAL A 59 -20.32 11.57 -17.27
N GLY A 60 -20.22 10.69 -18.26
CA GLY A 60 -20.77 10.91 -19.60
C GLY A 60 -22.29 11.07 -19.58
N GLN A 61 -23.01 10.21 -18.85
CA GLN A 61 -24.45 10.28 -18.69
C GLN A 61 -24.90 11.57 -17.98
N ALA A 62 -24.22 11.93 -16.88
CA ALA A 62 -24.49 13.14 -16.13
C ALA A 62 -24.24 14.40 -16.97
N TRP A 63 -23.13 14.42 -17.73
CA TRP A 63 -22.82 15.52 -18.64
C TRP A 63 -23.92 15.68 -19.69
N LEU A 64 -24.28 14.63 -20.41
CA LEU A 64 -25.32 14.67 -21.45
C LEU A 64 -26.68 15.12 -20.91
N SER A 65 -27.03 14.69 -19.70
CA SER A 65 -28.30 15.07 -19.05
C SER A 65 -28.34 16.54 -18.65
N SER A 66 -27.17 17.18 -18.49
CA SER A 66 -27.06 18.62 -18.20
C SER A 66 -27.11 19.51 -19.44
N GLN A 67 -27.02 18.95 -20.64
CA GLN A 67 -27.02 19.71 -21.88
C GLN A 67 -28.45 20.01 -22.36
N GLU A 68 -28.71 21.24 -22.79
CA GLU A 68 -30.00 21.62 -23.40
C GLU A 68 -30.17 20.98 -24.79
N GLN A 69 -29.06 20.74 -25.49
CA GLN A 69 -29.03 20.11 -26.81
C GLN A 69 -29.03 18.58 -26.68
N ALA A 70 -29.91 17.92 -27.44
CA ALA A 70 -29.88 16.47 -27.60
C ALA A 70 -28.69 16.07 -28.49
N TRP A 71 -27.67 15.47 -27.89
CA TRP A 71 -26.50 14.95 -28.60
C TRP A 71 -26.72 13.52 -29.08
N THR A 72 -26.29 13.25 -30.30
CA THR A 72 -26.05 11.90 -30.82
C THR A 72 -24.55 11.64 -30.90
N ALA A 73 -24.13 10.37 -30.94
CA ALA A 73 -22.71 10.02 -31.07
C ALA A 73 -22.05 10.72 -32.27
N SER A 74 -22.74 10.79 -33.42
CA SER A 74 -22.22 11.45 -34.62
C SER A 74 -22.09 12.97 -34.48
N THR A 75 -23.08 13.65 -33.88
CA THR A 75 -23.03 15.11 -33.70
C THR A 75 -21.97 15.52 -32.68
N LEU A 76 -21.78 14.74 -31.61
CA LEU A 76 -20.75 15.00 -30.61
C LEU A 76 -19.35 14.70 -31.14
N ALA A 77 -19.20 13.60 -31.88
CA ALA A 77 -17.97 13.28 -32.60
C ALA A 77 -17.56 14.41 -33.55
N GLN A 78 -18.49 14.95 -34.33
CA GLN A 78 -18.22 16.06 -35.24
C GLN A 78 -17.85 17.36 -34.51
N ALA A 79 -18.46 17.63 -33.36
CA ALA A 79 -18.11 18.78 -32.52
C ALA A 79 -16.69 18.65 -31.96
N LEU A 80 -16.32 17.47 -31.47
CA LEU A 80 -14.96 17.14 -31.03
C LEU A 80 -13.95 17.24 -32.18
N ASP A 81 -14.27 16.71 -33.36
CA ASP A 81 -13.44 16.79 -34.56
C ASP A 81 -13.17 18.25 -35.00
N THR A 82 -14.20 19.09 -34.94
CA THR A 82 -14.08 20.52 -35.27
C THR A 82 -13.18 21.25 -34.26
N ARG A 83 -13.22 20.86 -32.98
CA ARG A 83 -12.52 21.55 -31.89
C ARG A 83 -11.08 21.09 -31.71
N ILE A 84 -10.86 19.78 -31.76
CA ILE A 84 -9.57 19.12 -31.48
C ILE A 84 -8.77 18.91 -32.77
N GLY A 85 -9.45 18.91 -33.92
CA GLY A 85 -8.94 18.47 -35.21
C GLY A 85 -9.33 17.01 -35.50
N PRO A 86 -8.92 16.48 -36.66
CA PRO A 86 -9.36 15.17 -37.15
C PRO A 86 -9.24 14.07 -36.09
N LEU A 87 -10.34 13.41 -35.73
CA LEU A 87 -10.33 12.26 -34.82
C LEU A 87 -9.91 10.98 -35.55
N ALA A 88 -10.09 10.95 -36.87
CA ALA A 88 -9.52 9.93 -37.74
C ALA A 88 -8.02 10.18 -37.93
N GLY A 89 -7.20 9.17 -37.67
CA GLY A 89 -5.75 9.24 -37.89
C GLY A 89 -4.95 8.27 -37.01
N GLU A 90 -3.64 8.47 -36.98
CA GLU A 90 -2.74 7.73 -36.08
C GLU A 90 -3.05 8.08 -34.61
N THR A 91 -3.23 7.06 -33.78
CA THR A 91 -3.64 7.19 -32.37
C THR A 91 -2.76 8.17 -31.60
N ALA A 92 -1.44 8.10 -31.75
CA ALA A 92 -0.49 8.98 -31.05
C ALA A 92 -0.70 10.47 -31.37
N GLN A 93 -1.09 10.79 -32.61
CA GLN A 93 -1.37 12.17 -33.01
C GLN A 93 -2.70 12.66 -32.42
N VAL A 94 -3.71 11.79 -32.39
CA VAL A 94 -5.01 12.09 -31.78
C VAL A 94 -4.86 12.33 -30.28
N GLU A 95 -4.14 11.47 -29.56
CA GLU A 95 -3.86 11.64 -28.13
C GLU A 95 -3.16 12.97 -27.83
N THR A 96 -2.15 13.32 -28.64
CA THR A 96 -1.43 14.59 -28.51
C THR A 96 -2.38 15.79 -28.68
N ARG A 97 -3.29 15.74 -29.66
CA ARG A 97 -4.29 16.80 -29.87
C ARG A 97 -5.29 16.89 -28.73
N ILE A 98 -5.75 15.76 -28.21
CA ILE A 98 -6.67 15.74 -27.06
C ILE A 98 -6.01 16.32 -25.82
N ALA A 99 -4.77 15.92 -25.51
CA ALA A 99 -4.03 16.48 -24.37
C ALA A 99 -3.86 18.00 -24.50
N ALA A 100 -3.57 18.50 -25.70
CA ALA A 100 -3.49 19.93 -25.98
C ALA A 100 -4.85 20.63 -25.79
N ALA A 101 -5.95 20.02 -26.22
CA ALA A 101 -7.30 20.56 -26.04
C ALA A 101 -7.73 20.60 -24.57
N ILE A 102 -7.41 19.57 -23.78
CA ILE A 102 -7.64 19.56 -22.33
C ILE A 102 -6.87 20.70 -21.66
N ALA A 103 -5.59 20.88 -21.99
CA ALA A 103 -4.78 21.97 -21.44
C ALA A 103 -5.35 23.36 -21.80
N ALA A 104 -5.81 23.54 -23.04
CA ALA A 104 -6.46 24.78 -23.48
C ALA A 104 -7.78 25.04 -22.73
N ASP A 105 -8.61 24.01 -22.53
CA ASP A 105 -9.87 24.14 -21.79
C ASP A 105 -9.66 24.62 -20.35
N PHE A 106 -8.61 24.13 -19.67
CA PHE A 106 -8.25 24.61 -18.34
C PHE A 106 -7.74 26.06 -18.36
N ALA A 107 -6.93 26.41 -19.37
CA ALA A 107 -6.42 27.78 -19.52
C ALA A 107 -7.54 28.80 -19.77
N ASP A 108 -8.55 28.41 -20.54
CA ASP A 108 -9.68 29.26 -20.93
C ASP A 108 -10.88 29.16 -19.96
N ALA A 109 -10.74 28.42 -18.86
CA ALA A 109 -11.82 28.12 -17.92
C ALA A 109 -13.07 27.49 -18.57
N ALA A 110 -12.89 26.77 -19.68
CA ALA A 110 -13.92 25.97 -20.33
C ALA A 110 -14.09 24.63 -19.59
N LEU A 111 -14.71 24.72 -18.42
CA LEU A 111 -14.83 23.61 -17.47
C LEU A 111 -16.28 23.17 -17.32
N CYS A 112 -16.48 21.88 -17.06
CA CYS A 112 -17.75 21.31 -16.66
C CYS A 112 -17.66 20.85 -15.19
N GLN A 113 -18.78 20.94 -14.48
CA GLN A 113 -18.87 20.50 -13.09
C GLN A 113 -19.84 19.32 -12.99
N ILE A 114 -19.35 18.17 -12.56
CA ILE A 114 -20.13 16.94 -12.44
C ILE A 114 -19.87 16.36 -11.05
N GLU A 115 -20.91 16.32 -10.22
CA GLU A 115 -20.84 15.72 -8.88
C GLU A 115 -19.68 16.23 -8.00
N GLY A 116 -19.37 17.53 -8.11
CA GLY A 116 -18.28 18.15 -7.35
C GLY A 116 -16.90 18.04 -8.01
N TRP A 117 -16.77 17.27 -9.09
CA TRP A 117 -15.57 17.25 -9.92
C TRP A 117 -15.58 18.40 -10.91
N GLN A 118 -14.40 18.96 -11.15
CA GLN A 118 -14.17 19.99 -12.17
C GLN A 118 -13.29 19.39 -13.26
N LEU A 119 -13.89 19.15 -14.43
CA LEU A 119 -13.24 18.52 -15.57
C LEU A 119 -13.13 19.53 -16.72
N SER A 120 -12.18 19.32 -17.62
CA SER A 120 -12.17 20.07 -18.88
C SER A 120 -13.40 19.74 -19.72
N ARG A 121 -13.83 20.69 -20.54
CA ARG A 121 -14.90 20.46 -21.52
C ARG A 121 -14.59 19.25 -22.42
N THR A 122 -13.32 19.05 -22.81
CA THR A 122 -12.86 17.89 -23.59
C THR A 122 -13.05 16.57 -22.87
N GLU A 123 -12.70 16.48 -21.59
CA GLU A 123 -12.94 15.26 -20.82
C GLU A 123 -14.44 14.94 -20.73
N CYS A 124 -15.29 15.94 -20.47
CA CYS A 124 -16.73 15.76 -20.44
C CYS A 124 -17.33 15.33 -21.79
N GLU A 125 -16.91 15.96 -22.89
CA GLU A 125 -17.38 15.60 -24.23
C GLU A 125 -16.90 14.19 -24.64
N LEU A 126 -15.69 13.78 -24.26
CA LEU A 126 -15.18 12.42 -24.51
C LEU A 126 -15.91 11.37 -23.67
N ALA A 127 -16.18 11.64 -22.39
CA ALA A 127 -17.02 10.77 -21.55
C ALA A 127 -18.44 10.65 -22.11
N GLY A 128 -19.03 11.76 -22.56
CA GLY A 128 -20.32 11.79 -23.24
C GLY A 128 -20.31 10.98 -24.54
N LEU A 129 -19.26 11.10 -25.35
CA LEU A 129 -19.13 10.34 -26.59
C LEU A 129 -18.98 8.84 -26.31
N ARG A 130 -18.21 8.45 -25.29
CA ARG A 130 -18.14 7.07 -24.83
C ARG A 130 -19.53 6.56 -24.46
N TRP A 131 -20.28 7.29 -23.63
CA TRP A 131 -21.63 6.88 -23.22
C TRP A 131 -22.59 6.72 -24.41
N LEU A 132 -22.58 7.66 -25.35
CA LEU A 132 -23.44 7.57 -26.55
C LEU A 132 -23.05 6.40 -27.47
N ALA A 133 -21.77 6.04 -27.54
CA ALA A 133 -21.26 5.00 -28.43
C ALA A 133 -21.34 3.59 -27.82
N LEU A 134 -21.14 3.47 -26.51
CA LEU A 134 -20.95 2.19 -25.80
C LEU A 134 -21.95 1.96 -24.67
N GLY A 135 -22.69 2.99 -24.23
CA GLY A 135 -23.60 2.91 -23.09
C GLY A 135 -22.88 2.59 -21.78
N ASP A 136 -23.57 1.86 -20.91
CA ASP A 136 -23.03 1.31 -19.65
C ASP A 136 -22.30 -0.02 -19.85
N ALA A 137 -21.92 -0.36 -21.09
CA ALA A 137 -21.15 -1.56 -21.32
C ALA A 137 -19.77 -1.37 -20.66
N PRO A 138 -19.38 -2.22 -19.70
CA PRO A 138 -18.01 -2.22 -19.20
C PRO A 138 -17.09 -2.39 -20.40
N ALA A 139 -15.90 -1.77 -20.36
CA ALA A 139 -14.86 -2.14 -21.32
C ALA A 139 -14.83 -3.67 -21.33
N THR A 140 -14.96 -4.26 -22.52
CA THR A 140 -15.06 -5.72 -22.60
C THR A 140 -13.84 -6.24 -21.87
N VAL A 141 -14.07 -6.88 -20.72
CA VAL A 141 -12.99 -7.48 -19.94
C VAL A 141 -12.35 -8.43 -20.93
N ILE A 142 -11.21 -8.02 -21.47
CA ILE A 142 -10.38 -8.91 -22.24
C ILE A 142 -10.08 -9.97 -21.21
N ASP A 143 -10.68 -11.16 -21.35
CA ASP A 143 -10.43 -12.30 -20.49
C ASP A 143 -8.94 -12.28 -20.21
N GLU A 144 -8.58 -12.02 -18.94
CA GLU A 144 -7.19 -11.80 -18.54
C GLU A 144 -6.34 -12.85 -19.22
N GLU A 145 -5.63 -12.44 -20.27
CA GLU A 145 -4.72 -13.34 -20.95
C GLU A 145 -3.80 -13.83 -19.85
N PRO A 146 -3.73 -15.16 -19.60
CA PRO A 146 -3.09 -15.69 -18.41
C PRO A 146 -1.72 -15.06 -18.32
N ALA A 147 -1.49 -14.33 -17.22
CA ALA A 147 -0.33 -13.46 -17.02
C ALA A 147 0.87 -14.09 -17.70
N PRO A 148 1.49 -13.43 -18.70
CA PRO A 148 2.58 -14.00 -19.47
C PRO A 148 3.56 -14.60 -18.47
N LYS A 149 3.73 -15.93 -18.53
CA LYS A 149 4.63 -16.66 -17.65
C LYS A 149 5.93 -15.90 -17.64
N THR A 150 6.27 -15.36 -16.47
CA THR A 150 7.41 -14.48 -16.28
C THR A 150 8.61 -15.14 -16.93
N PRO A 151 9.24 -14.52 -17.94
CA PRO A 151 10.55 -14.96 -18.38
C PRO A 151 11.43 -14.94 -17.13
N THR A 152 12.01 -16.07 -16.77
CA THR A 152 13.11 -16.13 -15.81
C THR A 152 14.34 -15.50 -16.46
N ASP A 153 14.28 -14.20 -16.76
CA ASP A 153 15.36 -13.46 -17.39
C ASP A 153 16.13 -12.72 -16.30
N ALA A 154 17.19 -13.36 -15.84
CA ALA A 154 18.24 -12.72 -15.06
C ALA A 154 18.98 -11.61 -15.84
N ASP A 155 18.65 -11.41 -17.12
CA ASP A 155 19.30 -10.47 -18.04
C ASP A 155 18.43 -9.27 -18.45
N ALA A 156 17.18 -9.17 -17.97
CA ALA A 156 16.37 -7.98 -18.22
C ALA A 156 16.99 -6.75 -17.53
N PRO A 157 17.14 -5.60 -18.23
CA PRO A 157 17.76 -4.43 -17.66
C PRO A 157 16.94 -3.93 -16.46
N ALA A 158 17.58 -3.86 -15.29
CA ALA A 158 16.96 -3.33 -14.08
C ALA A 158 16.41 -1.92 -14.32
N ILE A 159 15.21 -1.64 -13.81
CA ILE A 159 14.61 -0.31 -13.81
C ILE A 159 15.42 0.63 -12.92
N ALA A 160 15.82 0.16 -11.74
CA ALA A 160 16.60 0.91 -10.77
C ALA A 160 17.42 -0.01 -9.85
N GLN A 161 18.49 0.51 -9.24
CA GLN A 161 19.23 -0.22 -8.22
C GLN A 161 18.58 -0.01 -6.85
N ILE A 162 17.88 -1.04 -6.36
CA ILE A 162 17.23 -1.03 -5.04
C ILE A 162 18.20 -1.61 -4.01
N THR A 163 18.51 -0.85 -2.97
CA THR A 163 19.49 -1.24 -1.94
C THR A 163 18.85 -1.73 -0.64
N ALA A 164 17.67 -1.21 -0.30
CA ALA A 164 16.92 -1.61 0.89
C ALA A 164 15.44 -1.28 0.73
N TRP A 165 14.57 -1.98 1.45
CA TRP A 165 13.15 -1.68 1.51
C TRP A 165 12.52 -2.26 2.77
N GLY A 166 11.36 -1.74 3.15
CA GLY A 166 10.59 -2.34 4.23
C GLY A 166 9.25 -1.68 4.54
N PRO A 167 8.48 -2.28 5.47
CA PRO A 167 8.75 -3.57 6.13
C PRO A 167 8.59 -4.78 5.19
N GLN A 168 9.30 -5.87 5.50
CA GLN A 168 9.26 -7.12 4.71
C GLN A 168 8.28 -8.16 5.25
N SER A 169 7.72 -7.93 6.45
CA SER A 169 6.73 -8.82 7.02
C SER A 169 5.77 -8.10 7.96
N THR A 170 4.58 -8.66 8.11
CA THR A 170 3.57 -8.28 9.11
C THR A 170 2.81 -9.51 9.59
N GLU A 171 1.88 -9.33 10.52
CA GLU A 171 0.93 -10.36 10.95
C GLU A 171 -0.43 -10.15 10.28
N GLN A 172 -1.19 -11.23 10.18
CA GLN A 172 -2.56 -11.21 9.68
C GLN A 172 -3.40 -10.22 10.49
N ASP A 173 -4.22 -9.45 9.78
CA ASP A 173 -5.07 -8.37 10.29
C ASP A 173 -4.33 -7.21 10.97
N MET A 174 -2.99 -7.16 10.88
CA MET A 174 -2.18 -6.12 11.50
C MET A 174 -1.61 -5.16 10.44
N PRO A 175 -2.06 -3.89 10.41
CA PRO A 175 -1.46 -2.89 9.54
C PRO A 175 -0.06 -2.51 10.04
N PHE A 176 0.77 -2.00 9.12
CA PHE A 176 2.14 -1.59 9.41
C PHE A 176 2.41 -0.20 8.85
N ASN A 177 3.29 0.59 9.51
CA ASN A 177 3.59 1.97 9.11
C ASN A 177 2.33 2.77 8.72
N LEU A 178 1.30 2.69 9.57
CA LEU A 178 -0.02 3.24 9.29
C LEU A 178 0.08 4.75 9.02
N GLN A 179 -0.34 5.17 7.84
CA GLN A 179 -0.37 6.58 7.44
C GLN A 179 -1.65 7.27 7.93
N PRO A 180 -1.73 8.62 7.94
CA PRO A 180 -2.90 9.35 8.44
C PRO A 180 -4.24 9.02 7.76
N ASP A 181 -4.19 8.53 6.52
CA ASP A 181 -5.34 8.08 5.72
C ASP A 181 -5.69 6.59 5.93
N GLY A 182 -4.95 5.88 6.79
CA GLY A 182 -5.23 4.50 7.17
C GLY A 182 -4.59 3.41 6.31
N HIS A 183 -3.74 3.77 5.34
CA HIS A 183 -3.03 2.78 4.52
C HIS A 183 -1.71 2.33 5.18
N SER A 184 -1.21 1.14 4.79
CA SER A 184 0.04 0.59 5.29
C SER A 184 1.21 0.97 4.39
N GLY A 185 2.15 1.77 4.91
CA GLY A 185 3.24 2.35 4.11
C GLY A 185 4.45 1.42 3.93
N LEU A 186 4.99 1.40 2.71
CA LEU A 186 6.25 0.78 2.31
C LEU A 186 7.24 1.86 1.86
N TRP A 187 8.50 1.70 2.24
CA TRP A 187 9.60 2.56 1.77
C TRP A 187 10.66 1.74 1.03
N PHE A 188 11.30 2.38 0.05
CA PHE A 188 12.31 1.77 -0.81
C PHE A 188 13.46 2.76 -0.99
N GLN A 189 14.70 2.30 -0.77
CA GLN A 189 15.93 3.03 -1.06
C GLN A 189 16.44 2.59 -2.43
N ALA A 190 16.50 3.53 -3.37
CA ALA A 190 16.90 3.25 -4.74
C ALA A 190 17.41 4.52 -5.44
N GLN A 191 18.22 4.34 -6.49
CA GLN A 191 18.69 5.43 -7.34
C GLN A 191 18.24 5.23 -8.78
N GLY A 192 18.00 6.34 -9.50
CA GLY A 192 17.67 6.32 -10.92
C GLY A 192 16.25 5.80 -11.22
N VAL A 193 15.34 5.84 -10.25
CA VAL A 193 13.95 5.41 -10.43
C VAL A 193 13.23 6.42 -11.32
N PRO A 194 12.67 6.03 -12.47
CA PRO A 194 11.87 6.92 -13.29
C PRO A 194 10.65 7.44 -12.52
N SER A 195 10.27 8.72 -12.70
CA SER A 195 9.15 9.33 -11.97
C SER A 195 7.78 8.71 -12.28
N TRP A 196 7.68 7.96 -13.39
CA TRP A 196 6.50 7.22 -13.80
C TRP A 196 6.50 5.74 -13.39
N ALA A 197 7.54 5.27 -12.71
CA ALA A 197 7.58 3.89 -12.23
C ALA A 197 6.54 3.67 -11.11
N VAL A 198 5.93 2.49 -11.09
CA VAL A 198 4.84 2.14 -10.18
C VAL A 198 5.19 0.86 -9.44
N VAL A 199 4.93 0.80 -8.14
CA VAL A 199 5.02 -0.43 -7.37
C VAL A 199 3.79 -1.30 -7.65
N ARG A 200 3.99 -2.58 -7.94
CA ARG A 200 2.90 -3.58 -7.92
C ARG A 200 3.11 -4.52 -6.76
N ILE A 201 2.02 -4.80 -6.05
CA ILE A 201 1.99 -5.74 -4.92
C ILE A 201 0.96 -6.79 -5.24
N ASP A 202 1.44 -8.04 -5.39
CA ASP A 202 0.62 -9.17 -5.82
C ASP A 202 -0.10 -8.89 -7.14
N GLY A 203 0.65 -8.36 -8.11
CA GLY A 203 0.18 -8.00 -9.45
C GLY A 203 -0.67 -6.72 -9.53
N VAL A 204 -1.08 -6.13 -8.41
CA VAL A 204 -1.93 -4.93 -8.39
C VAL A 204 -1.09 -3.68 -8.21
N ALA A 205 -1.23 -2.71 -9.12
CA ALA A 205 -0.55 -1.42 -9.04
C ALA A 205 -0.98 -0.62 -7.81
N ALA A 206 -0.01 -0.04 -7.11
CA ALA A 206 -0.23 0.78 -5.93
C ALA A 206 0.28 2.21 -6.18
N PRO A 207 -0.40 3.24 -5.63
CA PRO A 207 0.10 4.61 -5.63
C PRO A 207 1.57 4.67 -5.21
N THR A 208 2.41 5.33 -6.02
CA THR A 208 3.86 5.37 -5.84
C THR A 208 4.35 6.81 -5.92
N GLN A 209 5.11 7.24 -4.92
CA GLN A 209 5.74 8.56 -4.90
C GLN A 209 7.25 8.40 -5.02
N VAL A 210 7.81 8.83 -6.15
CA VAL A 210 9.24 8.77 -6.43
C VAL A 210 9.94 10.04 -5.95
N GLN A 211 11.10 9.87 -5.32
CA GLN A 211 11.99 10.93 -4.83
C GLN A 211 13.43 10.63 -5.29
N GLU A 212 14.36 11.57 -5.09
CA GLU A 212 15.74 11.41 -5.56
C GLU A 212 16.47 10.21 -4.94
N SER A 213 16.19 9.91 -3.67
CA SER A 213 16.86 8.85 -2.89
C SER A 213 16.07 7.53 -2.80
N GLY A 214 14.91 7.45 -3.45
CA GLY A 214 14.05 6.28 -3.36
C GLY A 214 12.59 6.56 -3.70
N PHE A 215 11.69 5.73 -3.20
CA PHE A 215 10.25 5.90 -3.41
C PHE A 215 9.46 5.31 -2.25
N THR A 216 8.20 5.73 -2.13
CA THR A 216 7.24 5.19 -1.17
C THR A 216 6.01 4.68 -1.90
N SER A 217 5.39 3.64 -1.34
CA SER A 217 4.11 3.08 -1.79
C SER A 217 3.42 2.43 -0.59
N GLY A 218 2.42 1.58 -0.79
CA GLY A 218 1.72 0.94 0.30
C GLY A 218 0.56 0.04 -0.11
N LEU A 219 -0.12 -0.50 0.89
CA LEU A 219 -1.36 -1.25 0.73
C LEU A 219 -2.56 -0.33 0.97
N PHE A 220 -3.42 -0.18 -0.03
CA PHE A 220 -4.57 0.74 0.03
C PHE A 220 -5.91 -0.02 -0.02
N GLY A 221 -6.93 0.50 0.66
CA GLY A 221 -8.33 0.05 0.54
C GLY A 221 -8.52 -1.47 0.54
N GLU A 222 -9.13 -1.98 -0.53
CA GLU A 222 -9.40 -3.42 -0.70
C GLU A 222 -8.12 -4.26 -0.83
N GLN A 223 -7.06 -3.72 -1.45
CA GLN A 223 -5.77 -4.42 -1.54
C GLN A 223 -5.20 -4.67 -0.15
N GLN A 224 -5.25 -3.69 0.76
CA GLN A 224 -4.84 -3.87 2.15
C GLN A 224 -5.67 -4.94 2.84
N THR A 225 -6.99 -4.85 2.75
CA THR A 225 -7.90 -5.81 3.39
C THR A 225 -7.63 -7.23 2.89
N ARG A 226 -7.49 -7.42 1.58
CA ARG A 226 -7.26 -8.71 0.93
C ARG A 226 -5.92 -9.34 1.30
N ILE A 227 -4.85 -8.53 1.34
CA ILE A 227 -3.49 -9.00 1.63
C ILE A 227 -3.33 -9.28 3.12
N LEU A 228 -3.80 -8.40 4.00
CA LEU A 228 -3.65 -8.59 5.45
C LEU A 228 -4.57 -9.68 6.01
N ALA A 229 -5.70 -9.99 5.37
CA ALA A 229 -6.63 -11.00 5.86
C ALA A 229 -6.13 -12.44 5.71
N ARG A 230 -5.09 -12.69 4.90
CA ARG A 230 -4.61 -14.05 4.60
C ARG A 230 -3.11 -14.16 4.81
N PRO A 231 -2.64 -15.14 5.60
CA PRO A 231 -1.23 -15.45 5.68
C PRO A 231 -0.69 -15.87 4.29
N GLY A 232 0.50 -15.39 3.94
CA GLY A 232 1.06 -15.62 2.60
C GLY A 232 2.32 -14.82 2.31
N ARG A 233 2.87 -15.07 1.13
CA ARG A 233 3.97 -14.30 0.53
C ARG A 233 3.41 -13.55 -0.66
N TYR A 234 3.52 -12.24 -0.64
CA TYR A 234 2.95 -11.36 -1.66
C TYR A 234 4.09 -10.70 -2.43
N PRO A 235 4.26 -11.01 -3.73
CA PRO A 235 5.38 -10.48 -4.50
C PRO A 235 5.26 -8.95 -4.63
N ILE A 236 6.39 -8.27 -4.53
CA ILE A 236 6.53 -6.84 -4.75
C ILE A 236 7.48 -6.62 -5.92
N GLU A 237 7.04 -5.85 -6.89
CA GLU A 237 7.81 -5.49 -8.08
C GLU A 237 7.75 -3.99 -8.35
N LEU A 238 8.83 -3.45 -8.91
CA LEU A 238 8.85 -2.13 -9.52
C LEU A 238 8.48 -2.31 -10.99
N TYR A 239 7.50 -1.57 -11.47
CA TYR A 239 6.98 -1.69 -12.82
C TYR A 239 7.24 -0.40 -13.60
N ASP A 240 7.86 -0.51 -14.77
CA ASP A 240 8.02 0.60 -15.70
C ASP A 240 6.95 0.49 -16.80
N PRO A 241 5.88 1.30 -16.74
CA PRO A 241 4.79 1.18 -17.67
C PRO A 241 5.14 1.56 -19.12
N MET A 242 6.22 2.33 -19.34
CA MET A 242 6.66 2.77 -20.67
C MET A 242 7.43 1.67 -21.41
N ARG A 243 8.18 0.86 -20.66
CA ARG A 243 8.97 -0.26 -21.19
C ARG A 243 8.29 -1.61 -21.06
N GLU A 244 7.19 -1.67 -20.31
CA GLU A 244 6.49 -2.89 -19.92
C GLU A 244 7.39 -3.91 -19.20
N VAL A 245 8.37 -3.41 -18.46
CA VAL A 245 9.31 -4.23 -17.69
C VAL A 245 8.89 -4.23 -16.22
N ALA A 246 8.89 -5.41 -15.61
CA ALA A 246 8.76 -5.59 -14.17
C ALA A 246 10.09 -6.03 -13.57
N GLN A 247 10.55 -5.33 -12.54
CA GLN A 247 11.72 -5.68 -11.76
C GLN A 247 11.27 -6.22 -10.39
N PRO A 248 11.53 -7.50 -10.07
CA PRO A 248 11.26 -8.04 -8.74
C PRO A 248 12.05 -7.28 -7.66
N ILE A 249 11.37 -6.89 -6.58
CA ILE A 249 11.98 -6.27 -5.39
C ILE A 249 12.14 -7.28 -4.27
N GLY A 250 11.10 -8.08 -4.01
CA GLY A 250 11.04 -9.04 -2.92
C GLY A 250 9.61 -9.51 -2.65
N GLU A 251 9.34 -9.97 -1.43
CA GLU A 251 8.03 -10.46 -1.01
C GLU A 251 7.64 -9.87 0.35
N LEU A 252 6.43 -9.35 0.48
CA LEU A 252 5.83 -9.05 1.77
C LEU A 252 5.28 -10.34 2.39
N VAL A 253 5.78 -10.71 3.56
CA VAL A 253 5.32 -11.91 4.29
C VAL A 253 4.25 -11.53 5.31
N VAL A 254 3.01 -11.96 5.08
CA VAL A 254 1.94 -11.89 6.08
C VAL A 254 1.93 -13.21 6.84
N ARG A 255 2.24 -13.15 8.14
CA ARG A 255 2.26 -14.33 9.01
C ARG A 255 0.89 -14.57 9.60
N GLU A 256 0.59 -15.83 9.90
CA GLU A 256 -0.59 -16.16 10.69
C GLU A 256 -0.55 -15.42 12.02
N ARG A 257 -1.69 -14.83 12.39
CA ARG A 257 -1.82 -14.14 13.65
C ARG A 257 -1.67 -15.17 14.76
N ALA A 258 -0.62 -15.00 15.57
CA ALA A 258 -0.39 -15.92 16.66
C ALA A 258 -1.56 -15.89 17.66
N GLU A 259 -1.96 -17.08 18.12
CA GLU A 259 -3.07 -17.21 19.04
C GLU A 259 -2.74 -16.52 20.37
N ARG A 260 -3.70 -15.72 20.85
CA ARG A 260 -3.64 -15.11 22.16
C ARG A 260 -3.66 -16.20 23.23
N VAL A 261 -2.79 -16.06 24.23
CA VAL A 261 -2.73 -17.03 25.33
C VAL A 261 -4.04 -17.03 26.11
N GLN A 262 -4.54 -18.22 26.44
CA GLN A 262 -5.65 -18.37 27.37
C GLN A 262 -5.12 -18.26 28.79
N ARG A 263 -5.67 -17.32 29.56
CA ARG A 263 -5.33 -17.10 30.97
C ARG A 263 -5.96 -18.20 31.84
N ALA A 264 -5.49 -18.31 33.09
CA ALA A 264 -5.96 -19.35 34.02
C ALA A 264 -7.47 -19.27 34.35
N ASP A 265 -8.08 -18.09 34.20
CA ASP A 265 -9.52 -17.87 34.36
C ASP A 265 -10.34 -18.23 33.11
N GLY A 266 -9.70 -18.74 32.05
CA GLY A 266 -10.32 -19.11 30.78
C GLY A 266 -10.46 -17.96 29.78
N SER A 267 -10.20 -16.71 30.20
CA SER A 267 -10.22 -15.55 29.30
C SER A 267 -9.03 -15.57 28.33
N ARG A 268 -9.15 -14.92 27.17
CA ARG A 268 -8.02 -14.73 26.24
C ARG A 268 -7.29 -13.44 26.55
N SER A 269 -5.96 -13.49 26.46
CA SER A 269 -5.12 -12.31 26.51
C SER A 269 -5.46 -11.32 25.39
N GLU A 270 -5.49 -10.02 25.68
CA GLU A 270 -5.68 -9.02 24.63
C GLU A 270 -4.34 -8.62 24.00
N VAL A 271 -3.24 -8.77 24.73
CA VAL A 271 -1.92 -8.23 24.37
C VAL A 271 -0.82 -9.27 24.20
N PHE A 272 -0.90 -10.43 24.86
CA PHE A 272 0.13 -11.47 24.84
C PHE A 272 -0.26 -12.72 24.04
N CYS A 273 0.75 -13.33 23.43
CA CYS A 273 0.71 -14.68 22.88
C CYS A 273 1.33 -15.66 23.88
N ALA A 274 1.17 -16.96 23.62
CA ALA A 274 1.88 -17.97 24.40
C ALA A 274 3.40 -17.78 24.28
N VAL A 275 4.11 -17.96 25.41
CA VAL A 275 5.57 -18.07 25.41
C VAL A 275 5.94 -19.47 24.93
N THR A 276 6.64 -19.56 23.80
CA THR A 276 7.04 -20.83 23.19
C THR A 276 8.39 -21.33 23.71
N GLY A 277 9.18 -20.45 24.33
CA GLY A 277 10.45 -20.78 24.96
C GLY A 277 10.98 -19.62 25.78
N TRP A 278 11.79 -19.90 26.80
CA TRP A 278 12.45 -18.85 27.57
C TRP A 278 13.70 -19.40 28.25
N GLY A 279 14.62 -18.52 28.63
CA GLY A 279 15.79 -18.94 29.38
C GLY A 279 16.75 -17.83 29.78
N PRO A 280 17.79 -18.19 30.56
CA PRO A 280 17.94 -19.46 31.29
C PRO A 280 16.80 -19.68 32.32
N THR A 281 16.54 -20.94 32.68
CA THR A 281 15.49 -21.33 33.67
C THR A 281 16.01 -21.47 35.09
N SER A 282 17.34 -21.49 35.25
CA SER A 282 17.99 -21.59 36.56
C SER A 282 19.36 -20.92 36.56
N THR A 283 19.85 -20.61 37.75
CA THR A 283 21.24 -20.21 37.98
C THR A 283 21.69 -20.57 39.40
N ARG A 284 22.97 -20.42 39.72
CA ARG A 284 23.47 -20.55 41.10
C ARG A 284 23.46 -19.19 41.79
N ALA A 285 23.23 -19.17 43.10
CA ALA A 285 23.18 -17.91 43.83
C ALA A 285 24.46 -17.07 43.64
N GLY A 286 24.26 -15.79 43.31
CA GLY A 286 25.31 -14.82 43.01
C GLY A 286 26.00 -14.97 41.66
N ILE A 287 25.62 -15.95 40.82
CA ILE A 287 26.23 -16.21 39.51
C ILE A 287 25.19 -15.94 38.42
N ALA A 288 25.53 -15.19 37.37
CA ALA A 288 24.67 -15.01 36.21
C ALA A 288 24.91 -16.12 35.18
N ALA A 289 23.91 -16.99 34.93
CA ALA A 289 23.99 -18.07 33.92
C ALA A 289 24.09 -17.56 32.46
N ASN A 290 23.65 -16.33 32.20
CA ASN A 290 23.80 -15.63 30.93
C ASN A 290 24.24 -14.18 31.21
N PRO A 291 25.53 -13.97 31.53
CA PRO A 291 26.01 -12.69 32.00
C PRO A 291 26.01 -11.65 30.87
N LEU A 292 25.45 -10.48 31.14
CA LEU A 292 25.58 -9.28 30.30
C LEU A 292 26.91 -8.57 30.60
N PRO A 293 27.36 -7.60 29.77
CA PRO A 293 28.64 -6.91 29.98
C PRO A 293 28.82 -6.22 31.34
N ASP A 294 27.72 -5.89 32.03
CA ASP A 294 27.73 -5.30 33.37
C ASP A 294 27.62 -6.34 34.51
N GLY A 295 27.72 -7.62 34.19
CA GLY A 295 27.63 -8.75 35.13
C GLY A 295 26.21 -9.14 35.52
N SER A 296 25.19 -8.41 35.09
CA SER A 296 23.79 -8.78 35.34
C SER A 296 23.37 -10.03 34.55
N LEU A 297 22.28 -10.68 34.98
CA LEU A 297 21.72 -11.82 34.28
C LEU A 297 20.77 -11.36 33.15
N GLY A 298 21.01 -11.82 31.93
CA GLY A 298 20.10 -11.66 30.80
C GLY A 298 19.09 -12.80 30.71
N LEU A 299 17.79 -12.48 30.74
CA LEU A 299 16.70 -13.40 30.44
C LEU A 299 16.11 -13.10 29.06
N TRP A 300 15.68 -14.13 28.34
CA TRP A 300 14.97 -14.02 27.07
C TRP A 300 13.68 -14.85 27.08
N PHE A 301 12.67 -14.37 26.35
CA PHE A 301 11.35 -14.97 26.21
C PHE A 301 10.97 -14.94 24.73
N GLN A 302 10.70 -16.09 24.14
CA GLN A 302 10.21 -16.23 22.77
C GLN A 302 8.69 -16.22 22.77
N LEU A 303 8.11 -15.24 22.08
CA LEU A 303 6.68 -15.09 21.88
C LEU A 303 6.46 -14.26 20.62
N ALA A 304 5.49 -14.67 19.80
CA ALA A 304 5.21 -14.00 18.53
C ALA A 304 4.65 -12.59 18.75
N CYS A 305 3.83 -12.41 19.78
CA CYS A 305 3.24 -11.12 20.10
C CYS A 305 3.45 -10.73 21.57
N ALA A 306 3.97 -9.51 21.75
CA ALA A 306 4.18 -8.85 23.03
C ALA A 306 3.79 -7.36 22.90
N PRO A 307 3.27 -6.73 23.97
CA PRO A 307 2.94 -5.32 23.97
C PRO A 307 4.20 -4.45 23.79
N ARG A 308 4.03 -3.23 23.29
CA ARG A 308 5.15 -2.28 23.07
C ARG A 308 5.87 -1.93 24.37
N ARG A 309 5.14 -1.87 25.49
CA ARG A 309 5.66 -1.52 26.82
C ARG A 309 5.59 -2.71 27.76
N VAL A 310 6.44 -3.69 27.51
CA VAL A 310 6.56 -4.88 28.35
C VAL A 310 7.56 -4.68 29.50
N GLN A 311 7.25 -5.24 30.66
CA GLN A 311 8.13 -5.38 31.82
C GLN A 311 8.24 -6.85 32.21
N LEU A 312 9.38 -7.23 32.78
CA LEU A 312 9.53 -8.49 33.49
C LEU A 312 9.17 -8.24 34.97
N ARG A 313 8.27 -9.04 35.52
CA ARG A 313 8.12 -9.16 36.97
C ARG A 313 8.88 -10.40 37.44
N PHE A 314 9.92 -10.17 38.25
CA PHE A 314 10.81 -11.20 38.79
C PHE A 314 10.54 -11.30 40.30
N GLY A 315 9.59 -12.18 40.69
CA GLY A 315 9.04 -12.16 42.04
C GLY A 315 8.21 -10.90 42.27
N ASP A 316 8.65 -10.04 43.19
CA ASP A 316 8.00 -8.75 43.49
C ASP A 316 8.62 -7.58 42.71
N ASP A 317 9.80 -7.76 42.13
CA ASP A 317 10.52 -6.72 41.42
C ASP A 317 10.00 -6.53 39.98
N ARG A 318 9.87 -5.27 39.57
CA ARG A 318 9.50 -4.90 38.19
C ARG A 318 10.73 -4.38 37.44
N LEU A 319 11.13 -5.13 36.43
CA LEU A 319 12.34 -4.90 35.67
C LEU A 319 11.99 -4.44 34.25
N ARG A 320 12.79 -3.52 33.72
CA ARG A 320 12.66 -3.07 32.33
C ARG A 320 12.95 -4.25 31.40
N ALA A 321 12.09 -4.44 30.42
CA ALA A 321 12.29 -5.37 29.33
C ALA A 321 12.34 -4.63 27.99
N THR A 322 12.97 -5.26 27.01
CA THR A 322 13.09 -4.79 25.63
C THR A 322 12.38 -5.78 24.72
N ARG A 323 11.40 -5.29 23.96
CA ARG A 323 10.72 -6.05 22.92
C ARG A 323 11.52 -5.97 21.62
N GLY A 324 11.88 -7.13 21.06
CA GLY A 324 12.21 -7.30 19.65
C GLY A 324 11.04 -7.91 18.87
N ASP A 325 11.28 -8.29 17.62
CA ASP A 325 10.20 -8.77 16.73
C ASP A 325 9.61 -10.12 17.18
N THR A 326 10.44 -11.02 17.70
CA THR A 326 10.03 -12.40 18.09
C THR A 326 10.42 -12.77 19.52
N ALA A 327 10.98 -11.82 20.27
CA ALA A 327 11.46 -12.07 21.60
C ALA A 327 11.36 -10.84 22.49
N VAL A 328 11.20 -11.08 23.79
CA VAL A 328 11.39 -10.09 24.85
C VAL A 328 12.66 -10.45 25.61
N THR A 329 13.47 -9.46 25.94
CA THR A 329 14.67 -9.64 26.77
C THR A 329 14.59 -8.76 28.00
N ALA A 330 15.14 -9.22 29.11
CA ALA A 330 15.15 -8.47 30.36
C ALA A 330 16.48 -8.65 31.08
N ARG A 331 16.80 -7.65 31.90
CA ARG A 331 18.01 -7.61 32.73
C ARG A 331 17.64 -7.81 34.20
N VAL A 332 18.27 -8.77 34.86
CA VAL A 332 18.11 -9.06 36.28
C VAL A 332 19.39 -8.70 37.04
N PRO A 333 19.38 -7.70 37.94
CA PRO A 333 20.53 -7.36 38.77
C PRO A 333 21.00 -8.54 39.64
N LEU A 334 22.32 -8.65 39.86
CA LEU A 334 22.90 -9.74 40.68
C LEU A 334 22.33 -9.80 42.10
N ALA A 335 22.02 -8.64 42.69
CA ALA A 335 21.40 -8.54 44.02
C ALA A 335 20.10 -9.35 44.14
N LEU A 336 19.35 -9.49 43.04
CA LEU A 336 18.11 -10.27 43.01
C LEU A 336 18.35 -11.78 42.89
N ILE A 337 19.58 -12.24 42.71
CA ILE A 337 19.91 -13.67 42.62
C ILE A 337 20.94 -14.11 43.67
N GLU A 338 21.18 -13.34 44.73
CA GLU A 338 22.21 -13.65 45.75
C GLU A 338 21.87 -14.82 46.69
N SER A 339 20.59 -15.18 46.80
CA SER A 339 20.13 -16.22 47.75
C SER A 339 19.32 -17.30 47.05
N PRO A 340 19.57 -18.59 47.35
CA PRO A 340 18.83 -19.70 46.77
C PRO A 340 17.33 -19.61 47.03
N ARG A 341 16.51 -19.74 45.98
CA ARG A 341 15.04 -19.73 46.03
C ARG A 341 14.46 -20.02 44.63
N VAL A 342 13.15 -20.23 44.59
CA VAL A 342 12.38 -20.25 43.33
C VAL A 342 11.68 -18.90 43.17
N VAL A 343 11.79 -18.29 41.99
CA VAL A 343 11.22 -16.97 41.70
C VAL A 343 10.24 -17.08 40.54
N PRO A 344 8.94 -16.78 40.74
CA PRO A 344 7.98 -16.83 39.65
C PRO A 344 8.19 -15.63 38.70
N LEU A 345 8.09 -15.89 37.40
CA LEU A 345 8.29 -14.92 36.33
C LEU A 345 6.98 -14.60 35.63
N PHE A 346 6.76 -13.30 35.40
CA PHE A 346 5.63 -12.81 34.61
C PHE A 346 6.09 -11.74 33.62
N LEU A 347 5.51 -11.74 32.41
CA LEU A 347 5.58 -10.59 31.52
C LEU A 347 4.36 -9.70 31.78
N ARG A 348 4.59 -8.41 31.98
CA ARG A 348 3.53 -7.44 32.29
C ARG A 348 3.45 -6.38 31.21
N ASP A 349 2.25 -6.11 30.73
CA ASP A 349 1.98 -4.93 29.93
C ASP A 349 1.85 -3.71 30.87
N VAL A 350 2.65 -2.68 30.63
CA VAL A 350 2.62 -1.48 31.47
C VAL A 350 1.34 -0.68 31.25
N GLU A 351 0.76 -0.73 30.05
CA GLU A 351 -0.39 0.10 29.69
C GLU A 351 -1.70 -0.47 30.25
N THR A 352 -1.99 -1.73 29.97
CA THR A 352 -3.21 -2.40 30.45
C THR A 352 -3.06 -2.95 31.87
N GLY A 353 -1.84 -3.19 32.32
CA GLY A 353 -1.56 -3.88 33.58
C GLY A 353 -1.70 -5.39 33.51
N GLU A 354 -2.06 -5.95 32.36
CA GLU A 354 -2.18 -7.38 32.14
C GLU A 354 -0.85 -8.11 32.40
N GLU A 355 -0.92 -9.29 33.03
CA GLU A 355 0.22 -10.17 33.27
C GLU A 355 0.06 -11.54 32.58
N LEU A 356 1.15 -12.01 31.99
CA LEU A 356 1.30 -13.37 31.49
C LEU A 356 2.31 -14.12 32.37
N ALA A 357 1.84 -15.18 33.03
CA ALA A 357 2.72 -16.12 33.73
C ALA A 357 3.63 -16.84 32.74
N VAL A 358 4.94 -16.85 33.00
CA VAL A 358 5.94 -17.50 32.14
C VAL A 358 6.38 -18.84 32.73
N GLY A 359 6.73 -18.85 34.01
CA GLY A 359 7.27 -20.02 34.70
C GLY A 359 8.08 -19.64 35.93
N ASP A 360 8.77 -20.63 36.50
CA ASP A 360 9.56 -20.47 37.70
C ASP A 360 11.05 -20.48 37.40
N PHE A 361 11.79 -19.48 37.90
CA PHE A 361 13.23 -19.38 37.79
C PHE A 361 13.91 -19.89 39.07
N HIS A 362 14.80 -20.88 38.93
CA HIS A 362 15.43 -21.55 40.07
C HIS A 362 16.81 -20.96 40.37
N ILE A 363 16.99 -20.36 41.54
CA ILE A 363 18.28 -19.95 42.08
C ILE A 363 18.75 -21.05 43.03
N LEU A 364 19.77 -21.79 42.62
CA LEU A 364 20.32 -22.95 43.31
C LEU A 364 21.40 -22.55 44.32
N ASP A 365 21.60 -23.39 45.33
CA ASP A 365 22.72 -23.24 46.27
C ASP A 365 24.06 -23.35 45.50
N PRO A 366 25.03 -22.44 45.72
CA PRO A 366 26.35 -22.53 45.10
C PRO A 366 27.08 -23.85 45.39
N ALA A 367 26.76 -24.53 46.49
CA ALA A 367 27.37 -25.79 46.89
C ALA A 367 26.71 -27.04 46.27
N THR A 368 25.60 -26.90 45.55
CA THR A 368 24.96 -28.04 44.87
C THR A 368 25.59 -28.24 43.48
N PRO A 369 26.31 -29.35 43.25
CA PRO A 369 27.02 -29.60 41.98
C PRO A 369 26.08 -29.73 40.78
#